data_AF-A0AAV2PR23-F1
#
_entry.id   AF-A0AAV2PR23-F1
#
_cell.length_a   1.000
_cell.length_b   1.000
_cell.length_c   1.000
_cell.angle_alpha   90.00
_cell.angle_beta   90.00
_cell.angle_gamma   90.00
#
_symmetry.space_group_name_H-M   'P 1'
#
loop_
_entity.id
_entity.type
_entity.pdbx_description
1 polymer ?
#
loop_
_entity_poly.entity_id
_entity_poly.type
_entity_poly.pdbx_seq_one_letter_code
_entity_poly.pdbx_strand_id
1 'polypeptide(L)'
;MQNSSISIETKSSELQQLVDSYWQWKIKDMPEFATSIGIHTYDHLLDDLSISAISARYNQCQTFLELAQKLQHHLSSQYDLINIKALLDDLTCFIDGYQYK
;
A
#
# COMPACT_ATOMS: atom_id res chain seq x y z
N MET A 1 -38.20 22.50 4.09
CA MET A 1 -37.20 21.80 3.27
C MET A 1 -35.87 21.90 4.02
N GLN A 2 -35.40 20.81 4.63
CA GLN A 2 -34.14 20.78 5.37
C GLN A 2 -32.99 20.67 4.36
N ASN A 3 -32.10 21.67 4.33
CA ASN A 3 -30.84 21.58 3.60
C ASN A 3 -29.95 20.57 4.32
N SER A 4 -29.91 19.34 3.81
CA SER A 4 -28.90 18.36 4.17
C SER A 4 -27.55 18.87 3.67
N SER A 5 -26.79 19.51 4.55
CA SER A 5 -25.39 19.85 4.29
C SER A 5 -24.64 18.54 3.98
N ILE A 6 -24.24 18.37 2.72
CA ILE A 6 -23.31 17.30 2.34
C ILE A 6 -22.02 17.59 3.08
N SER A 7 -21.71 16.81 4.11
CA SER A 7 -20.41 16.82 4.77
C SER A 7 -19.39 16.29 3.77
N ILE A 8 -18.56 17.16 3.23
CA ILE A 8 -17.42 16.76 2.40
C ILE A 8 -16.48 16.01 3.35
N GLU A 9 -16.40 14.69 3.23
CA GLU A 9 -15.42 13.91 3.99
C GLU A 9 -14.01 14.38 3.59
N THR A 10 -13.31 14.98 4.54
CA THR A 10 -11.94 15.45 4.36
C THR A 10 -11.02 14.25 4.33
N LYS A 11 -10.40 14.00 3.17
CA LYS A 11 -9.39 12.94 2.99
C LYS A 11 -8.10 13.31 3.72
N SER A 12 -7.47 12.36 4.38
CA SER A 12 -6.14 12.55 5.00
C SER A 12 -5.04 12.67 3.94
N SER A 13 -4.30 13.79 3.98
CA SER A 13 -3.11 13.99 3.15
C SER A 13 -1.99 13.02 3.51
N GLU A 14 -1.87 12.66 4.80
CA GLU A 14 -0.89 11.71 5.30
C GLU A 14 -1.16 10.30 4.77
N LEU A 15 -2.44 9.89 4.73
CA LEU A 15 -2.81 8.61 4.14
C LEU A 15 -2.50 8.57 2.65
N GLN A 16 -2.85 9.65 1.93
CA GLN A 16 -2.54 9.75 0.50
C GLN A 16 -1.04 9.60 0.25
N GLN A 17 -0.20 10.32 1.00
CA GLN A 17 1.26 10.24 0.86
C GLN A 17 1.80 8.83 1.17
N LEU A 18 1.27 8.17 2.19
CA LEU A 18 1.67 6.80 2.55
C LEU A 18 1.30 5.80 1.44
N VAL A 19 0.07 5.89 0.93
CA VAL A 19 -0.42 5.02 -0.15
C VAL A 19 0.35 5.26 -1.44
N ASP A 20 0.63 6.52 -1.79
CA ASP A 20 1.42 6.86 -2.97
C ASP A 20 2.85 6.31 -2.88
N SER A 21 3.48 6.45 -1.71
CA SER A 21 4.83 5.92 -1.46
C SER A 21 4.86 4.40 -1.56
N TYR A 22 3.85 3.73 -1.01
CA TYR A 22 3.69 2.28 -1.11
C TYR A 22 3.55 1.83 -2.55
N TRP A 23 2.66 2.45 -3.32
CA TRP A 23 2.45 2.09 -4.72
C TRP A 23 3.68 2.31 -5.58
N GLN A 24 4.35 3.47 -5.43
CA GLN A 24 5.58 3.77 -6.17
C GLN A 24 6.69 2.75 -5.87
N TRP A 25 6.79 2.29 -4.62
CA TRP A 25 7.72 1.24 -4.25
C TRP A 25 7.31 -0.12 -4.85
N LYS A 26 6.04 -0.54 -4.65
CA LYS A 26 5.54 -1.86 -5.07
C LYS A 26 5.72 -2.09 -6.57
N ILE A 27 5.36 -1.12 -7.41
CA ILE A 27 5.45 -1.26 -8.87
C ILE A 27 6.90 -1.33 -9.37
N LYS A 28 7.84 -0.75 -8.62
CA LYS A 28 9.27 -0.83 -8.94
C LYS A 28 9.87 -2.14 -8.47
N ASP A 29 9.45 -2.64 -7.31
CA ASP A 29 9.94 -3.88 -6.71
C ASP A 29 9.36 -5.13 -7.40
N MET A 30 8.16 -5.01 -7.96
CA MET A 30 7.44 -6.07 -8.67
C MET A 30 7.09 -5.62 -10.11
N PRO A 31 8.09 -5.52 -11.00
CA PRO A 31 7.88 -5.07 -12.39
C PRO A 31 6.86 -5.93 -13.16
N GLU A 32 6.80 -7.25 -12.94
CA GLU A 32 5.84 -8.11 -13.64
C GLU A 32 4.40 -7.83 -13.19
N PHE A 33 4.21 -7.55 -11.89
CA PHE A 33 2.92 -7.06 -11.39
C PHE A 33 2.56 -5.72 -12.01
N ALA A 34 3.51 -4.78 -12.13
CA ALA A 34 3.26 -3.48 -12.77
C ALA A 34 2.76 -3.66 -14.20
N THR A 35 3.41 -4.50 -15.01
CA THR A 35 2.96 -4.83 -16.37
C THR A 35 1.55 -5.44 -16.35
N SER A 36 1.25 -6.34 -15.41
CA SER A 36 -0.06 -7.01 -15.31
C SER A 36 -1.24 -6.06 -15.08
N ILE A 37 -0.99 -4.89 -14.46
CA ILE A 37 -2.00 -3.85 -14.21
C ILE A 37 -1.92 -2.69 -15.22
N GLY A 38 -1.16 -2.85 -16.31
CA GLY A 38 -1.05 -1.88 -17.40
C GLY A 38 0.00 -0.77 -17.20
N ILE A 39 0.89 -0.92 -16.21
CA ILE A 39 2.01 0.01 -15.98
C ILE A 39 3.26 -0.55 -16.67
N HIS A 40 3.56 -0.01 -17.86
CA HIS A 40 4.64 -0.50 -18.73
C HIS A 40 6.02 0.15 -18.50
N THR A 41 6.22 0.81 -17.35
CA THR A 41 7.47 1.54 -17.03
C THR A 41 8.67 0.59 -16.87
N TYR A 42 8.43 -0.66 -16.49
CA TYR A 42 9.48 -1.63 -16.12
C TYR A 42 9.44 -2.94 -16.91
N ASP A 43 8.81 -2.97 -18.09
CA ASP A 43 8.63 -4.18 -18.92
C ASP A 43 9.93 -4.90 -19.33
N HIS A 44 11.08 -4.23 -19.18
CA HIS A 44 12.40 -4.78 -19.47
C HIS A 44 13.04 -5.48 -18.26
N LEU A 45 12.35 -5.52 -17.12
CA LEU A 45 12.80 -6.12 -15.86
C LEU A 45 11.90 -7.29 -15.48
N LEU A 46 12.45 -8.24 -14.72
CA LEU A 46 11.72 -9.32 -14.07
C LEU A 46 11.77 -9.11 -12.56
N ASP A 47 10.84 -9.72 -11.83
CA ASP A 47 10.84 -9.70 -10.38
C ASP A 47 12.14 -10.33 -9.83
N ASP A 48 12.80 -9.66 -8.89
CA ASP A 48 13.95 -10.24 -8.18
C ASP A 48 13.45 -11.19 -7.08
N LEU A 49 13.61 -12.49 -7.34
CA LEU A 49 13.22 -13.59 -6.45
C LEU A 49 14.41 -14.12 -5.62
N SER A 50 15.54 -13.42 -5.58
CA SER A 50 16.62 -13.77 -4.67
C SER A 50 16.17 -13.66 -3.20
N ILE A 51 16.75 -14.48 -2.32
CA ILE A 51 16.46 -14.43 -0.88
C ILE A 51 16.73 -13.04 -0.30
N SER A 52 17.74 -12.34 -0.81
CA SER A 52 18.05 -10.95 -0.43
C SER A 52 16.92 -9.99 -0.80
N ALA A 53 16.40 -10.08 -2.03
CA ALA A 53 15.30 -9.22 -2.47
C ALA A 53 14.00 -9.51 -1.71
N ILE A 54 13.68 -10.79 -1.51
CA ILE A 54 12.53 -11.22 -0.71
C ILE A 54 12.63 -10.70 0.74
N SER A 55 13.82 -10.76 1.34
CA SER A 55 14.07 -10.23 2.69
C SER A 55 13.95 -8.70 2.74
N ALA A 56 14.43 -7.99 1.73
CA ALA A 56 14.28 -6.55 1.62
C ALA A 56 12.81 -6.14 1.49
N ARG A 57 12.04 -6.86 0.66
CA ARG A 57 10.59 -6.68 0.51
C ARG A 57 9.86 -6.87 1.83
N TYR A 58 10.16 -7.95 2.55
CA TYR A 58 9.60 -8.20 3.88
C TYR A 58 9.84 -7.04 4.84
N ASN A 59 11.09 -6.57 4.98
CA ASN A 59 11.43 -5.46 5.88
C ASN A 59 10.74 -4.15 5.47
N GLN A 60 10.62 -3.90 4.16
CA GLN A 60 9.92 -2.72 3.66
C GLN A 60 8.41 -2.79 3.94
N CYS A 61 7.78 -3.96 3.75
CA CYS A 61 6.39 -4.17 4.12
C CYS A 61 6.15 -3.98 5.62
N GLN A 62 7.05 -4.44 6.50
CA GLN A 62 6.97 -4.18 7.94
C GLN A 62 7.01 -2.68 8.24
N THR A 63 7.90 -1.94 7.58
CA THR A 63 8.01 -0.48 7.75
C THR A 63 6.70 0.23 7.36
N PHE A 64 6.11 -0.14 6.22
CA PHE A 64 4.82 0.40 5.81
C PHE A 64 3.69 0.00 6.76
N LEU A 65 3.70 -1.24 7.26
CA LEU A 65 2.68 -1.74 8.18
C LEU A 65 2.66 -0.94 9.48
N GLU A 66 3.82 -0.68 10.06
CA GLU A 66 3.93 0.14 11.28
C GLU A 66 3.41 1.56 11.08
N LEU A 67 3.70 2.18 9.92
CA LEU A 67 3.22 3.52 9.60
C LEU A 67 1.70 3.53 9.39
N ALA A 68 1.16 2.54 8.67
CA ALA A 68 -0.27 2.40 8.43
C ALA A 68 -1.04 2.16 9.75
N GLN A 69 -0.56 1.28 10.63
CA GLN A 69 -1.20 1.03 11.93
C GLN A 69 -1.23 2.29 12.80
N LYS A 70 -0.12 3.04 12.87
CA LYS A 70 -0.09 4.32 13.61
C LYS A 70 -1.10 5.31 13.04
N LEU A 71 -1.16 5.44 11.72
CA LEU A 71 -2.06 6.39 11.07
C LEU A 71 -3.54 6.00 11.24
N GLN A 72 -3.85 4.70 11.22
CA GLN A 72 -5.22 4.18 11.33
C GLN A 72 -5.97 4.73 12.54
N HIS A 73 -5.30 4.92 13.68
CA HIS A 73 -5.91 5.42 14.91
C HIS A 73 -6.43 6.86 14.82
N HIS A 74 -6.01 7.62 13.81
CA HIS A 74 -6.35 9.03 13.63
C HIS A 74 -7.32 9.26 12.46
N LEU A 75 -7.71 8.22 11.73
CA LEU A 75 -8.62 8.31 10.60
C LEU A 75 -10.08 8.16 11.05
N SER A 76 -10.96 8.97 10.45
CA SER A 76 -12.39 8.98 10.77
C SER A 76 -13.30 8.94 9.53
N SER A 77 -12.78 9.30 8.36
CA SER A 77 -13.49 9.23 7.07
C SER A 77 -13.69 7.77 6.64
N GLN A 78 -14.88 7.45 6.14
CA GLN A 78 -15.18 6.11 5.64
C GLN A 78 -14.25 5.71 4.48
N TYR A 79 -13.95 6.64 3.57
CA TYR A 79 -13.02 6.39 2.47
C TYR A 79 -11.61 6.07 2.97
N ASP A 80 -11.14 6.82 3.96
CA ASP A 80 -9.79 6.63 4.49
C ASP A 80 -9.68 5.30 5.25
N LEU A 81 -10.72 4.91 5.98
CA LEU A 81 -10.80 3.62 6.67
C LEU A 81 -10.79 2.44 5.69
N ILE A 82 -11.46 2.55 4.55
CA ILE A 82 -11.44 1.51 3.50
C ILE A 82 -10.05 1.46 2.86
N ASN A 83 -9.49 2.60 2.48
CA ASN A 83 -8.19 2.68 1.83
C ASN A 83 -7.08 2.13 2.73
N ILE A 84 -7.07 2.50 4.02
CA ILE A 84 -6.06 1.98 4.94
C ILE A 84 -6.25 0.50 5.22
N LYS A 85 -7.49 0.00 5.26
CA LYS A 85 -7.76 -1.43 5.41
C LYS A 85 -7.19 -2.23 4.25
N ALA A 86 -7.39 -1.77 3.01
CA ALA A 86 -6.82 -2.41 1.82
C ALA A 86 -5.28 -2.43 1.86
N LEU A 87 -4.65 -1.32 2.27
CA LEU A 87 -3.20 -1.25 2.45
C LEU A 87 -2.70 -2.25 3.52
N LEU A 88 -3.37 -2.31 4.67
CA LEU A 88 -3.01 -3.24 5.75
C LEU A 88 -3.09 -4.70 5.29
N ASP A 89 -4.14 -5.07 4.55
CA ASP A 89 -4.33 -6.44 4.07
C ASP A 89 -3.25 -6.85 3.06
N ASP A 90 -2.91 -5.97 2.13
CA ASP A 90 -1.85 -6.20 1.14
C ASP A 90 -0.48 -6.38 1.82
N LEU A 91 -0.16 -5.51 2.80
CA LEU A 91 1.08 -5.59 3.58
C LEU A 91 1.17 -6.86 4.42
N THR A 92 0.07 -7.24 5.10
CA THR A 92 0.01 -8.48 5.87
C THR A 92 0.19 -9.70 4.97
N CYS A 93 -0.37 -9.70 3.76
CA CYS A 93 -0.17 -10.79 2.80
C CYS A 93 1.32 -11.03 2.48
N PHE A 94 2.10 -9.98 2.24
CA PHE A 94 3.55 -10.11 2.00
C PHE A 94 4.32 -10.58 3.24
N ILE A 95 3.96 -10.04 4.41
CA ILE A 95 4.62 -10.38 5.68
C ILE A 95 4.37 -11.84 6.05
N ASP A 96 3.12 -12.29 5.97
CA ASP A 96 2.75 -13.67 6.28
C ASP A 96 3.33 -14.65 5.25
N GLY A 97 3.43 -14.25 3.98
CA GLY A 97 4.04 -15.06 2.92
C GLY A 97 5.54 -15.31 3.12
N TYR A 98 6.25 -14.41 3.80
CA TYR A 98 7.72 -14.49 3.96
C TYR A 98 8.20 -15.75 4.68
N GLN A 99 7.37 -16.36 5.53
CA GLN A 99 7.71 -17.62 6.21
C GLN A 99 7.90 -18.80 5.23
N TYR A 100 7.41 -18.67 3.99
CA TYR A 100 7.47 -19.70 2.94
C TYR A 100 8.50 -19.41 1.84
N LYS A 101 9.43 -18.48 2.10
CA LYS A 101 10.52 -18.11 1.17
C LYS A 101 11.48 -19.26 0.88
#